data_AF-A0A6J6ETQ9-F1
#
_entry.id   AF-A0A6J6ETQ9-F1
#
_cell.length_a   1.000
_cell.length_b   1.000
_cell.length_c   1.000
_cell.angle_alpha   90.00
_cell.angle_beta   90.00
_cell.angle_gamma   90.00
#
_symmetry.space_group_name_H-M   'P 1'
#
loop_
_entity.id
_entity.type
_entity.pdbx_description
1 polymer ?
#
loop_
_entity_poly.entity_id
_entity_poly.type
_entity_poly.pdbx_seq_one_letter_code
_entity_poly.pdbx_strand_id
1 'polypeptide(L)'
;MLIDNLFGVFFGWFCLGLGVSAVIPLLMSLAGDIVSERYEGTIAPSEAVAMVAGISYLAFLAAPPVIGFLSDAITLRLAILVPAALAIMMAVGALLAPLNTNKK
;
A
#
# COMPACT_ATOMS: atom_id res chain seq x y z
N MET A 1 5.62 -4.92 27.54
CA MET A 1 6.31 -6.22 27.31
C MET A 1 6.44 -6.62 25.84
N LEU A 2 5.69 -6.03 24.89
CA LEU A 2 5.78 -6.37 23.45
C LEU A 2 6.75 -5.50 22.62
N ILE A 3 7.15 -4.33 23.13
CA ILE A 3 7.81 -3.25 22.36
C ILE A 3 9.34 -3.37 22.25
N ASP A 4 9.99 -4.14 23.13
CA ASP A 4 11.44 -4.39 23.15
C ASP A 4 11.76 -5.90 23.16
N ASN A 5 10.84 -6.73 22.65
CA ASN A 5 11.04 -8.18 22.58
C ASN A 5 11.06 -8.64 21.12
N LEU A 6 12.05 -9.48 20.78
CA LEU A 6 12.25 -10.08 19.47
C LEU A 6 10.97 -10.76 18.94
N PHE A 7 10.19 -11.40 19.82
CA PHE A 7 8.92 -12.02 19.45
C PHE A 7 7.89 -11.02 18.93
N GLY A 8 7.85 -9.81 19.49
CA GLY A 8 6.94 -8.75 19.02
C GLY A 8 7.32 -8.25 17.63
N VAL A 9 8.61 -8.17 17.32
CA VAL A 9 9.11 -7.80 16.00
C VAL A 9 8.76 -8.87 14.97
N PHE A 10 8.97 -10.15 15.28
CA PHE A 10 8.58 -11.25 14.39
C PHE A 10 7.08 -11.28 14.11
N PHE A 11 6.27 -11.10 15.15
CA PHE A 11 4.83 -11.06 14.99
C PHE A 11 4.38 -9.88 14.12
N GLY A 12 4.95 -8.69 14.35
CA GLY A 12 4.65 -7.51 13.53
C GLY A 12 5.05 -7.70 12.05
N TRP A 13 6.23 -8.25 11.79
CA TRP A 13 6.70 -8.51 10.44
C TRP A 13 5.89 -9.61 9.73
N PHE A 14 5.46 -10.62 10.48
CA PHE A 14 4.54 -11.65 10.00
C PHE A 14 3.19 -11.08 9.59
N CYS A 15 2.56 -10.25 10.44
CA CYS A 15 1.31 -9.59 10.11
C CYS A 15 1.44 -8.64 8.90
N LEU A 16 2.54 -7.89 8.81
CA LEU A 16 2.82 -7.04 7.65
C LEU A 16 2.94 -7.88 6.38
N GLY A 17 3.70 -8.98 6.42
CA GLY A 17 3.86 -9.88 5.28
C GLY A 17 2.53 -10.45 4.79
N LEU A 18 1.66 -10.88 5.72
CA LEU A 18 0.32 -11.36 5.39
C LEU A 18 -0.54 -10.28 4.72
N GLY A 19 -0.52 -9.06 5.23
CA GLY A 19 -1.29 -7.95 4.65
C GLY A 19 -0.80 -7.59 3.24
N VAL A 20 0.51 -7.43 3.06
CA VAL A 20 1.11 -7.04 1.78
C VAL A 20 0.89 -8.11 0.71
N SER A 21 0.92 -9.39 1.08
CA SER A 21 0.64 -10.52 0.18
C SER A 21 -0.75 -10.43 -0.47
N ALA A 22 -1.76 -9.94 0.23
CA ALA A 22 -3.12 -9.82 -0.29
C ALA A 22 -3.34 -8.48 -1.00
N VAL A 23 -2.83 -7.39 -0.44
CA VAL A 23 -3.09 -6.03 -0.93
C VAL A 23 -2.47 -5.80 -2.32
N ILE A 24 -1.24 -6.26 -2.58
CA ILE A 24 -0.58 -5.99 -3.86
C ILE A 24 -1.36 -6.61 -5.05
N PRO A 25 -1.71 -7.91 -5.06
CA PRO A 25 -2.50 -8.50 -6.15
C PRO A 25 -3.87 -7.86 -6.31
N LEU A 26 -4.54 -7.53 -5.19
CA LEU A 26 -5.87 -6.90 -5.21
C LEU A 26 -5.83 -5.52 -5.86
N LEU A 27 -4.85 -4.69 -5.54
CA LEU A 27 -4.69 -3.36 -6.16
C LEU A 27 -4.50 -3.45 -7.67
N MET A 28 -3.69 -4.42 -8.12
CA MET A 28 -3.47 -4.63 -9.56
C MET A 28 -4.73 -5.12 -10.26
N SER A 29 -5.47 -6.06 -9.65
CA SER A 29 -6.75 -6.54 -10.19
C SER A 29 -7.79 -5.42 -10.30
N LEU A 30 -7.95 -4.63 -9.24
CA LEU A 30 -8.90 -3.51 -9.21
C LEU A 30 -8.55 -2.43 -10.24
N ALA A 31 -7.26 -2.13 -10.42
CA ALA A 31 -6.82 -1.17 -11.42
C ALA A 31 -7.17 -1.62 -12.85
N GLY A 32 -6.98 -2.91 -13.15
CA GLY A 32 -7.36 -3.49 -14.43
C GLY A 32 -8.88 -3.48 -14.65
N ASP A 33 -9.66 -3.87 -13.64
CA ASP A 33 -11.12 -3.94 -13.73
C ASP A 33 -11.77 -2.55 -13.91
N ILE A 34 -11.32 -1.54 -13.14
CA ILE A 34 -11.89 -0.17 -13.21
C ILE A 34 -11.72 0.44 -14.59
N VAL A 35 -10.56 0.23 -15.22
CA VAL A 35 -10.28 0.74 -16.57
C VAL A 35 -11.05 -0.05 -17.63
N SER A 36 -11.19 -1.36 -17.43
CA SER A 36 -12.00 -2.21 -18.30
C SER A 36 -13.48 -1.85 -18.28
N GLU A 37 -14.02 -1.32 -17.18
CA GLU A 37 -15.46 -1.05 -17.06
C GLU A 37 -15.81 0.43 -17.32
N ARG A 38 -14.97 1.38 -16.89
CA ARG A 38 -15.28 2.82 -16.98
C ARG A 38 -14.61 3.55 -18.14
N TYR A 39 -13.59 2.97 -18.74
CA TYR A 39 -12.75 3.62 -19.76
C TYR A 39 -12.52 2.71 -20.98
N GLU A 40 -13.48 1.85 -21.29
CA GLU A 40 -13.43 0.94 -22.43
C GLU A 40 -12.93 1.63 -23.71
N GLY A 41 -11.89 1.06 -24.31
CA GLY A 41 -11.31 1.53 -25.58
C GLY A 41 -10.33 2.71 -25.48
N THR A 42 -10.13 3.32 -24.30
CA THR A 42 -9.14 4.41 -24.12
C THR A 42 -7.80 3.90 -23.59
N ILE A 43 -7.82 3.01 -22.59
CA ILE A 43 -6.62 2.52 -21.91
C ILE A 43 -6.73 0.99 -21.81
N ALA A 44 -5.66 0.27 -22.15
CA ALA A 44 -5.64 -1.18 -21.99
C ALA A 44 -5.50 -1.56 -20.50
N PRO A 45 -6.11 -2.65 -20.02
CA PRO A 45 -5.99 -3.06 -18.61
C PRO A 45 -4.53 -3.32 -18.18
N SER A 46 -3.68 -3.80 -19.10
CA SER A 46 -2.24 -3.97 -18.88
C SER A 46 -1.50 -2.65 -18.65
N GLU A 47 -1.92 -1.58 -19.32
CA GLU A 47 -1.36 -0.24 -19.16
C GLU A 47 -1.73 0.35 -17.79
N ALA A 48 -2.96 0.12 -17.33
CA ALA A 48 -3.40 0.53 -15.99
C ALA A 48 -2.58 -0.15 -14.88
N VAL A 49 -2.36 -1.47 -14.99
CA VAL A 49 -1.52 -2.24 -14.05
C VAL A 49 -0.07 -1.75 -14.09
N ALA A 50 0.47 -1.48 -15.29
CA ALA A 50 1.82 -0.93 -15.44
C ALA A 50 1.98 0.46 -14.79
N MET A 51 0.96 1.31 -14.90
CA MET A 51 0.95 2.63 -14.25
C MET A 51 0.98 2.51 -12.72
N VAL A 52 0.13 1.65 -12.14
CA VAL A 52 0.10 1.41 -10.69
C VAL A 52 1.42 0.84 -10.20
N ALA A 53 2.01 -0.11 -10.93
CA ALA A 53 3.33 -0.65 -10.61
C ALA A 53 4.43 0.42 -10.69
N GLY A 54 4.41 1.28 -11.72
CA GLY A 54 5.37 2.38 -11.88
C GLY A 54 5.32 3.38 -10.73
N ILE A 55 4.11 3.81 -10.33
CA ILE A 55 3.93 4.72 -9.19
C ILE A 55 4.40 4.05 -7.89
N SER A 56 4.05 2.78 -7.69
CA SER A 56 4.46 2.00 -6.51
C SER A 56 5.97 1.88 -6.40
N TYR A 57 6.66 1.69 -7.53
CA TYR A 57 8.13 1.64 -7.57
C TYR A 57 8.77 2.98 -7.21
N LEU A 58 8.22 4.10 -7.70
CA LEU A 58 8.69 5.43 -7.33
C LEU A 58 8.51 5.70 -5.83
N ALA A 59 7.36 5.31 -5.26
CA ALA A 59 7.11 5.44 -3.83
C ALA A 59 8.08 4.56 -3.02
N PHE A 60 8.35 3.33 -3.45
CA PHE A 60 9.32 2.45 -2.83
C PHE A 60 10.74 3.03 -2.86
N LEU A 61 11.16 3.65 -3.97
CA LEU A 61 12.47 4.28 -4.09
C LEU A 61 12.59 5.54 -3.21
N ALA A 62 11.51 6.33 -3.10
CA ALA A 62 11.47 7.54 -2.28
C ALA A 62 11.35 7.23 -0.77
N ALA A 63 10.81 6.08 -0.38
CA ALA A 63 10.54 5.75 1.01
C ALA A 63 11.80 5.74 1.91
N PRO A 64 12.93 5.07 1.58
CA PRO A 64 14.10 5.07 2.45
C PRO A 64 14.72 6.46 2.67
N PRO A 65 14.92 7.31 1.63
CA PRO A 65 15.36 8.69 1.84
C PRO A 65 14.42 9.49 2.73
N VAL A 66 13.11 9.43 2.49
CA VAL A 66 12.11 10.17 3.27
C VAL A 66 12.11 9.72 4.74
N ILE A 67 12.16 8.41 4.99
CA ILE A 67 12.22 7.85 6.35
C ILE A 67 13.55 8.21 7.02
N GLY A 68 14.66 8.17 6.28
CA GLY A 68 15.99 8.55 6.78
C GLY A 68 16.02 10.00 7.26
N PHE A 69 15.63 10.95 6.41
CA PHE A 69 15.54 12.36 6.79
C PHE A 69 14.60 12.60 7.96
N LEU A 70 13.47 11.89 8.00
CA LEU A 70 12.53 12.02 9.11
C LEU A 70 13.09 11.45 10.42
N SER A 71 13.91 10.40 10.33
CA SER A 71 14.53 9.77 11.50
C SER A 71 15.54 10.67 12.21
N ASP A 72 16.17 11.60 11.50
CA ASP A 72 17.05 12.62 12.09
C ASP A 72 16.26 13.62 12.96
N ALA A 73 15.00 13.89 12.62
CA ALA A 73 14.16 14.86 13.32
C ALA A 73 13.40 14.26 14.51
N ILE A 74 12.81 13.07 14.35
CA ILE A 74 11.86 12.49 15.32
C ILE A 74 12.24 11.09 15.84
N THR A 75 13.46 10.61 15.59
CA THR A 75 13.95 9.25 15.86
C THR A 75 13.38 8.18 14.92
N LEU A 76 14.17 7.14 14.67
CA LEU A 76 13.80 6.03 13.78
C LEU A 76 12.54 5.28 14.24
N ARG A 77 12.33 5.14 15.55
CA ARG A 77 11.15 4.46 16.10
C ARG A 77 9.85 5.16 15.75
N LEU A 78 9.85 6.49 15.68
CA LEU A 78 8.67 7.26 15.25
C LEU A 78 8.62 7.39 13.73
N ALA A 79 9.77 7.49 13.05
CA ALA A 79 9.82 7.54 11.59
C ALA A 79 9.19 6.31 10.94
N ILE A 80 9.37 5.10 11.50
CA ILE A 80 8.72 3.87 10.99
C ILE A 80 7.21 3.81 11.27
N LEU A 81 6.68 4.65 12.16
CA LEU A 81 5.23 4.76 12.35
C LEU A 81 4.57 5.52 11.19
N VAL A 82 5.32 6.31 10.41
CA VAL A 82 4.77 7.01 9.24
C VAL A 82 4.24 6.05 8.19
N PRO A 83 5.02 5.08 7.66
CA PRO A 83 4.47 4.09 6.72
C PRO A 83 3.35 3.25 7.34
N ALA A 84 3.39 2.97 8.65
CA ALA A 84 2.30 2.28 9.33
C ALA A 84 1.00 3.11 9.34
N ALA A 85 1.09 4.42 9.61
CA ALA A 85 -0.04 5.34 9.57
C ALA A 85 -0.59 5.50 8.15
N LEU A 86 0.27 5.61 7.14
CA LEU A 86 -0.13 5.63 5.73
C LEU A 86 -0.89 4.35 5.35
N ALA A 87 -0.41 3.17 5.78
CA ALA A 87 -1.09 1.90 5.53
C ALA A 87 -2.48 1.84 6.18
N ILE A 88 -2.64 2.38 7.39
CA ILE A 88 -3.95 2.49 8.06
C ILE A 88 -4.86 3.44 7.27
N MET A 89 -4.36 4.60 6.83
CA MET A 89 -5.15 5.52 6.00
C MET A 89 -5.59 4.87 4.69
N MET A 90 -4.75 4.07 4.05
CA MET A 90 -5.13 3.29 2.88
C MET A 90 -6.22 2.27 3.20
N ALA A 91 -6.11 1.56 4.32
CA ALA A 91 -7.12 0.59 4.75
C ALA A 91 -8.48 1.27 5.04
N VAL A 92 -8.46 2.44 5.70
CA VAL A 92 -9.65 3.25 5.94
C VAL A 92 -10.22 3.78 4.63
N GLY A 93 -9.37 4.27 3.72
CA GLY A 93 -9.78 4.72 2.39
C GLY A 93 -10.43 3.61 1.57
N ALA A 94 -9.89 2.39 1.63
CA ALA A 94 -10.49 1.22 0.99
C ALA A 94 -11.85 0.85 1.61
N LEU A 95 -12.01 1.01 2.92
CA LEU A 95 -13.29 0.77 3.61
C LEU A 95 -14.36 1.82 3.25
N LEU A 96 -13.95 3.07 3.11
CA LEU A 96 -14.85 4.19 2.76
C LEU A 96 -15.15 4.26 1.26
N ALA A 97 -14.31 3.66 0.42
CA ALA A 97 -14.52 3.64 -1.01
C ALA A 97 -15.84 2.91 -1.32
N PRO A 98 -16.80 3.57 -2.00
CA PRO A 98 -17.99 2.90 -2.45
C PRO A 98 -17.60 1.92 -3.56
N LEU A 99 -17.36 0.66 -3.17
CA LEU A 99 -17.27 -0.47 -4.07
C LEU A 99 -18.68 -0.74 -4.62
N ASN A 100 -19.20 0.16 -5.47
CA ASN A 100 -20.40 -0.13 -6.24
C ASN A 100 -20.02 -1.05 -7.39
N THR A 101 -19.80 -2.33 -7.04
CA THR A 101 -19.67 -3.43 -7.98
C THR A 101 -21.08 -3.78 -8.47
N ASN A 102 -21.80 -2.83 -9.09
CA ASN A 102 -23.06 -3.15 -9.74
C ASN A 102 -22.74 -3.81 -11.08
N LYS A 103 -22.28 -5.07 -11.01
CA LYS A 103 -22.30 -5.97 -12.15
C LYS A 103 -23.76 -6.16 -12.55
N LYS A 104 -24.17 -5.52 -13.63
CA LYS A 104 -25.23 -6.00 -14.51
C LYS A 104 -24.71 -5.97 -15.94
#